data_AF-Q98LX4-F1
#
_entry.id   AF-Q98LX4-F1
#
_cell.length_a   1.000
_cell.length_b   1.000
_cell.length_c   1.000
_cell.angle_alpha   90.00
_cell.angle_beta   90.00
_cell.angle_gamma   90.00
#
_symmetry.space_group_name_H-M   'P 1'
#
loop_
_entity.id
_entity.type
_entity.pdbx_description
1 polymer ?
#
loop_
_entity_poly.entity_id
_entity_poly.type
_entity_poly.pdbx_seq_one_letter_code
_entity_poly.pdbx_strand_id
1 'polypeptide(L)' 'MNEAQPTITLWRPIGPEELKLIEASNMRAFPPRLPEQPIFYPVLSEAYAVQIARDWNVPASGAGFVTGLPC' A
#
# COMPACT_ATOMS: atom_id res chain seq x y z
N MET A 1 29.13 -14.45 9.76
CA MET A 1 28.71 -13.11 9.26
C MET A 1 27.34 -13.31 8.66
N ASN A 2 26.32 -12.65 9.20
CA ASN A 2 24.95 -12.77 8.71
C ASN A 2 24.89 -11.95 7.40
N GLU A 3 25.01 -12.62 6.25
CA GLU A 3 24.80 -11.98 4.96
C GLU A 3 23.36 -11.46 4.95
N ALA A 4 23.19 -10.13 4.89
CA ALA A 4 21.87 -9.53 4.80
C ALA A 4 21.25 -10.02 3.49
N GLN A 5 20.23 -10.89 3.59
CA GLN A 5 19.49 -11.35 2.44
C GLN A 5 18.92 -10.14 1.70
N PRO A 6 18.95 -10.11 0.36
CA PRO A 6 18.40 -9.00 -0.39
C PRO A 6 16.91 -8.88 -0.09
N THR A 7 16.51 -7.80 0.56
CA THR A 7 15.10 -7.49 0.84
C THR A 7 14.43 -6.96 -0.42
N ILE A 8 13.23 -7.45 -0.73
CA ILE A 8 12.44 -6.94 -1.85
C ILE A 8 11.37 -6.02 -1.29
N THR A 9 11.27 -4.81 -1.85
CA THR A 9 10.20 -3.88 -1.46
C THR A 9 8.88 -4.30 -2.11
N LEU A 10 7.86 -4.51 -1.28
CA LEU A 10 6.49 -4.67 -1.72
C LEU A 10 5.76 -3.33 -1.70
N TRP A 11 5.03 -3.04 -2.77
CA TRP A 11 4.28 -1.80 -2.95
C TRP A 11 2.80 -2.06 -2.85
N ARG A 12 2.12 -1.38 -1.93
CA ARG A 12 0.68 -1.48 -1.73
C ARG A 12 -0.02 -0.17 -2.11
N PRO A 13 -0.93 -0.19 -3.10
CA PRO A 13 -1.80 0.95 -3.37
C PRO A 13 -2.88 1.04 -2.28
N ILE A 14 -3.09 2.24 -1.75
CA ILE A 14 -4.08 2.53 -0.70
C ILE A 14 -4.90 3.78 -1.05
N GLY A 15 -6.08 3.89 -0.45
CA GLY A 15 -6.93 5.08 -0.52
C GLY A 15 -6.66 6.08 0.63
N PRO A 16 -7.27 7.28 0.59
CA PRO A 16 -7.09 8.32 1.59
C PRO A 16 -7.56 7.92 3.00
N GLU A 17 -8.65 7.17 3.11
CA GLU A 17 -9.16 6.71 4.41
C GLU A 17 -8.20 5.69 5.06
N GLU A 18 -7.63 4.79 4.25
CA GLU A 18 -6.64 3.84 4.74
C GLU A 18 -5.34 4.55 5.13
N LEU A 19 -4.91 5.58 4.37
CA LEU A 19 -3.76 6.41 4.72
C LEU A 19 -3.93 7.07 6.09
N LYS A 20 -5.09 7.68 6.39
CA LYS A 20 -5.35 8.29 7.70
C LYS A 20 -5.21 7.30 8.85
N LEU A 21 -5.67 6.06 8.66
CA LEU A 21 -5.56 5.00 9.67
C LEU A 21 -4.11 4.54 9.87
N ILE A 22 -3.31 4.51 8.79
CA ILE A 22 -1.88 4.20 8.85
C ILE A 22 -1.12 5.35 9.53
N GLU A 23 -1.47 6.60 9.24
CA GLU A 23 -0.90 7.78 9.93
C GLU A 23 -1.20 7.73 11.43
N ALA A 24 -2.43 7.36 11.82
CA ALA A 24 -2.81 7.16 13.21
C ALA A 24 -2.02 6.02 13.90
N SER A 25 -1.50 5.06 13.13
CA SER A 25 -0.61 4.00 13.62
C SER A 25 0.87 4.39 13.64
N ASN A 26 1.21 5.66 13.38
CA ASN A 26 2.56 6.17 13.18
C ASN A 26 3.30 5.48 12.03
N MET A 27 2.59 5.12 10.94
CA MET A 27 3.14 4.42 9.78
C MET A 27 3.72 3.03 10.10
N ARG A 28 3.25 2.39 11.19
CA ARG A 28 3.79 1.09 11.65
C ARG A 28 2.91 -0.10 11.32
N ALA A 29 1.63 0.13 11.01
CA ALA A 29 0.69 -0.92 10.76
C ALA A 29 -0.38 -0.52 9.75
N PHE A 30 -0.80 -1.50 8.95
CA PHE A 30 -2.01 -1.39 8.14
C PHE A 30 -3.23 -1.70 9.00
N PRO A 31 -4.34 -0.97 8.82
CA PRO A 31 -5.57 -1.27 9.53
C PRO A 31 -6.11 -2.65 9.15
N PRO A 32 -6.94 -3.26 10.01
CA PRO A 32 -7.72 -4.42 9.64
C PRO A 32 -8.55 -4.14 8.40
N ARG A 33 -8.61 -5.09 7.47
CA ARG A 33 -9.43 -4.96 6.27
C ARG A 33 -10.90 -4.82 6.65
N LEU A 34 -11.59 -3.89 5.99
CA LEU A 34 -13.05 -3.81 6.06
C LEU A 34 -13.66 -4.88 5.13
N PRO A 35 -14.81 -5.48 5.47
CA PRO A 35 -15.46 -6.51 4.63
C PRO A 35 -15.76 -6.05 3.21
N GLU A 36 -15.93 -4.74 3.02
CA GLU A 36 -16.32 -4.11 1.76
C GLU A 36 -15.11 -3.78 0.87
N GLN A 37 -13.88 -3.87 1.41
CA GLN A 37 -12.68 -3.50 0.68
C GLN A 37 -12.26 -4.60 -0.33
N PRO A 38 -11.97 -4.23 -1.60
CA PRO A 38 -11.38 -5.14 -2.57
C PRO A 38 -10.06 -5.73 -2.06
N ILE A 39 -9.82 -7.01 -2.36
CA ILE A 39 -8.55 -7.67 -2.01
C ILE A 39 -7.47 -7.16 -2.95
N PHE A 40 -6.62 -6.24 -2.48
CA PHE A 40 -5.40 -5.84 -3.17
C PHE A 40 -4.18 -6.53 -2.59
N TYR A 41 -3.46 -7.27 -3.43
CA TYR A 41 -2.15 -7.81 -3.10
C TYR A 41 -1.07 -6.75 -3.32
N PRO A 42 -0.06 -6.66 -2.44
CA PRO A 42 1.12 -5.87 -2.71
C PRO A 42 1.82 -6.37 -3.99
N VAL A 43 2.34 -5.44 -4.77
CA VAL A 43 3.03 -5.72 -6.04
C VAL A 43 4.52 -5.42 -5.91
N LEU A 44 5.33 -6.08 -6.75
CA LEU A 44 6.79 -5.92 -6.73
C LEU A 44 7.28 -4.66 -7.46
N SER A 45 6.38 -3.95 -8.16
CA SER A 45 6.70 -2.79 -9.00
C SER A 45 5.99 -1.54 -8.49
N GLU A 46 6.78 -0.52 -8.13
CA GLU A 46 6.26 0.78 -7.70
C GLU A 46 5.43 1.44 -8.81
N ALA A 47 5.96 1.44 -10.05
CA ALA A 47 5.28 2.03 -11.20
C ALA A 47 3.91 1.37 -11.44
N TYR A 48 3.82 0.05 -11.23
CA TYR A 48 2.56 -0.66 -11.36
C TYR A 48 1.60 -0.34 -10.20
N ALA A 49 2.10 -0.21 -8.97
CA ALA A 49 1.30 0.24 -7.83
C ALA A 49 0.73 1.67 -8.04
N VAL A 50 1.53 2.58 -8.62
CA VAL A 50 1.09 3.94 -8.97
C VAL A 50 0.00 3.90 -10.04
N GLN A 51 0.15 3.06 -11.06
CA GLN A 51 -0.88 2.89 -12.08
C GLN A 51 -2.20 2.42 -11.47
N ILE A 52 -2.16 1.42 -10.59
CA ILE A 52 -3.36 0.94 -9.88
C ILE A 52 -3.97 2.07 -9.04
N ALA A 53 -3.17 2.78 -8.25
CA ALA A 53 -3.66 3.87 -7.42
C ALA A 53 -4.31 4.99 -8.27
N ARG A 54 -3.73 5.32 -9.42
CA ARG A 54 -4.28 6.32 -10.35
C ARG A 54 -5.57 5.85 -11.00
N ASP A 55 -5.60 4.62 -11.52
CA ASP A 55 -6.69 4.16 -12.37
C ASP A 55 -7.89 3.66 -11.55
N TRP A 56 -7.66 3.25 -10.30
CA TRP A 56 -8.69 2.64 -9.44
C TRP A 56 -9.00 3.46 -8.19
N ASN A 57 -7.99 3.94 -7.44
CA ASN A 57 -8.23 4.67 -6.19
C ASN A 57 -8.66 6.13 -6.43
N VAL A 58 -8.13 6.80 -7.45
CA VAL A 58 -8.54 8.18 -7.78
C VAL A 58 -10.03 8.27 -8.18
N PRO A 59 -10.55 7.41 -9.07
CA PRO A 59 -11.99 7.43 -9.38
C PRO A 59 -12.88 7.05 -8.19
N ALA A 60 -12.44 6.13 -7.34
CA ALA A 60 -13.23 5.64 -6.21
C ALA A 60 -13.20 6.54 -4.98
N SER A 61 -12.12 7.29 -4.76
CA SER A 61 -11.87 8.00 -3.50
C SER A 61 -11.29 9.40 -3.66
N GLY A 62 -11.13 9.90 -4.90
CA GLY A 62 -10.59 11.22 -5.22
C GLY A 62 -9.06 11.33 -5.14
N ALA A 63 -8.39 10.40 -4.48
CA ALA A 63 -6.94 10.32 -4.37
C ALA A 63 -6.48 8.86 -4.23
N GLY A 64 -5.25 8.57 -4.68
CA GLY A 64 -4.60 7.27 -4.54
C GLY A 64 -3.16 7.45 -4.03
N PHE A 65 -2.74 6.60 -3.12
CA PHE A 65 -1.40 6.62 -2.53
C PHE A 65 -0.73 5.26 -2.67
N VAL A 66 0.60 5.24 -2.60
CA VAL A 66 1.40 4.02 -2.66
C VAL A 66 2.30 3.97 -1.43
N THR A 67 2.30 2.83 -0.75
CA THR A 67 3.16 2.57 0.42
C THR A 67 4.13 1.44 0.11
N GLY A 68 5.38 1.58 0.52
CA GLY A 68 6.43 0.57 0.32
C GLY A 68 6.83 -0.07 1.65
N LEU A 69 6.92 -1.40 1.67
CA LEU A 69 7.42 -2.17 2.82
C LEU A 69 8.58 -3.07 2.38
N PRO A 70 9.75 -3.01 3.06
CA PRO A 70 10.79 -3.99 2.86
C PRO A 70 10.35 -5.35 3.42
N CYS A 71 10.56 -6.42 2.65
CA CYS A 71 10.31 -7.82 3.05
C CYS A 71 11.60 -8.62 3.09
#